data_AF-A0A3D0JQI4-F1
#
_entry.id   AF-A0A3D0JQI4-F1
#
_cell.length_a   1.000
_cell.length_b   1.000
_cell.length_c   1.000
_cell.angle_alpha   90.00
_cell.angle_beta   90.00
_cell.angle_gamma   90.00
#
_symmetry.space_group_name_H-M   'P 1'
#
loop_
_entity.id
_entity.type
_entity.pdbx_description
1 polymer ?
#
loop_
_entity_poly.entity_id
_entity_poly.type
_entity_poly.pdbx_seq_one_letter_code
_entity_poly.pdbx_strand_id
1 'polypeptide(L)'
;ATDDARIVDACQAFGAEVLLTREDHNSGTDRLAEVATQLGLPADAIVVNVQGDEPLIPPMIIDQVAANLAANPQAGIATLAEPIEDVTALFNPNVVKVVADKNGLALTFSRAPLAWARDAFAKSRDVLPQGVPYRRHIGIYAYRAGFLHDFVAWGPCWLEDTECLEQLRALYNGVRIHVADALEAPAAGVDTAEDLERVRRLLGG
;
A
#
# COMPACT_ATOMS: atom_id res chain seq x y z
N ALA A 1 -2.18 9.35 -13.09
CA ALA A 1 -3.09 8.77 -14.10
C ALA A 1 -4.50 8.78 -13.54
N THR A 2 -5.51 8.98 -14.38
CA THR A 2 -6.91 9.13 -13.96
C THR A 2 -7.86 8.62 -15.05
N ASP A 3 -9.10 8.33 -14.71
CA ASP A 3 -10.18 7.95 -15.62
C ASP A 3 -11.12 9.14 -15.94
N ASP A 4 -10.99 10.26 -15.22
CA ASP A 4 -11.88 11.40 -15.35
C ASP A 4 -11.19 12.57 -16.07
N ALA A 5 -11.77 13.01 -17.19
CA ALA A 5 -11.28 14.15 -17.96
C ALA A 5 -11.18 15.44 -17.13
N ARG A 6 -12.04 15.64 -16.13
CA ARG A 6 -12.00 16.82 -15.25
C ARG A 6 -10.74 16.83 -14.38
N ILE A 7 -10.27 15.65 -13.96
CA ILE A 7 -9.02 15.52 -13.21
C ILE A 7 -7.83 15.74 -14.14
N VAL A 8 -7.90 15.26 -15.39
CA VAL A 8 -6.87 15.55 -16.41
C VAL A 8 -6.71 17.06 -16.61
N ASP A 9 -7.80 17.77 -16.85
CA ASP A 9 -7.79 19.22 -17.07
C ASP A 9 -7.21 19.96 -15.86
N ALA A 10 -7.62 19.59 -14.64
CA ALA A 10 -7.11 20.19 -13.41
C ALA A 10 -5.60 19.96 -13.23
N CYS A 11 -5.13 18.74 -13.49
CA CYS A 11 -3.71 18.38 -13.39
C CYS A 11 -2.83 19.09 -14.43
N GLN A 12 -3.29 19.16 -15.67
CA GLN A 12 -2.58 19.88 -16.73
C GLN A 12 -2.50 21.38 -16.45
N ALA A 13 -3.53 21.96 -15.81
CA ALA A 13 -3.54 23.38 -15.44
C ALA A 13 -2.39 23.78 -14.50
N PHE A 14 -1.90 22.88 -13.66
CA PHE A 14 -0.73 23.11 -12.81
C PHE A 14 0.57 22.47 -13.34
N GLY A 15 0.56 21.99 -14.58
CA GLY A 15 1.76 21.51 -15.29
C GLY A 15 2.16 20.06 -15.02
N ALA A 16 1.28 19.24 -14.42
CA ALA A 16 1.55 17.82 -14.27
C ALA A 16 1.40 17.07 -15.60
N GLU A 17 2.23 16.04 -15.79
CA GLU A 17 2.04 15.05 -16.84
C GLU A 17 0.93 14.08 -16.43
N VAL A 18 -0.04 13.86 -17.32
CA VAL A 18 -1.23 13.07 -17.01
C VAL A 18 -1.53 12.11 -18.15
N LEU A 19 -1.80 10.87 -17.78
CA LEU A 19 -2.33 9.86 -18.68
C LEU A 19 -3.76 9.54 -18.29
N LEU A 20 -4.65 9.55 -19.29
CA LEU A 20 -6.00 9.05 -19.17
C LEU A 20 -5.96 7.51 -19.27
N THR A 21 -6.59 6.85 -18.31
CA THR A 21 -6.71 5.39 -18.21
C THR A 21 -8.17 4.99 -18.38
N ARG A 22 -8.42 3.73 -18.65
CA ARG A 22 -9.79 3.22 -18.80
C ARG A 22 -10.60 3.34 -17.50
N GLU A 23 -11.91 3.50 -17.65
CA GLU A 23 -12.87 3.61 -16.53
C GLU A 23 -13.21 2.25 -15.90
N ASP A 24 -12.90 1.13 -16.58
CA ASP A 24 -13.30 -0.23 -16.20
C ASP A 24 -12.24 -1.02 -15.42
N HIS A 25 -11.23 -0.33 -14.86
CA HIS A 25 -10.23 -0.97 -14.00
C HIS A 25 -10.82 -1.31 -12.64
N ASN A 26 -10.55 -2.54 -12.17
CA ASN A 26 -11.06 -3.02 -10.89
C ASN A 26 -10.18 -2.61 -9.71
N SER A 27 -8.89 -2.31 -9.95
CA SER A 27 -7.96 -1.91 -8.90
C SER A 27 -6.95 -0.85 -9.36
N GLY A 28 -6.26 -0.24 -8.39
CA GLY A 28 -5.18 0.72 -8.65
C GLY A 28 -3.99 0.08 -9.37
N THR A 29 -3.74 -1.21 -9.11
CA THR A 29 -2.67 -1.95 -9.79
C THR A 29 -2.99 -2.22 -11.26
N ASP A 30 -4.26 -2.49 -11.61
CA ASP A 30 -4.68 -2.63 -13.02
C ASP A 30 -4.45 -1.33 -13.81
N ARG A 31 -4.79 -0.19 -13.18
CA ARG A 31 -4.51 1.15 -13.73
C ARG A 31 -3.02 1.38 -13.95
N LEU A 32 -2.18 0.93 -13.01
CA LEU A 32 -0.72 1.09 -13.09
C LEU A 32 -0.11 0.24 -14.22
N ALA A 33 -0.66 -0.95 -14.48
CA ALA A 33 -0.23 -1.80 -15.60
C ALA A 33 -0.52 -1.14 -16.96
N GLU A 34 -1.68 -0.48 -17.11
CA GLU A 34 -1.98 0.31 -18.31
C GLU A 34 -0.96 1.44 -18.49
N VAL A 35 -0.68 2.20 -17.42
CA VAL A 35 0.28 3.31 -17.46
C VAL A 35 1.68 2.83 -17.86
N ALA A 36 2.18 1.75 -17.24
CA ALA A 36 3.47 1.17 -17.60
C ALA A 36 3.54 0.75 -19.07
N THR A 37 2.44 0.22 -19.61
CA THR A 37 2.32 -0.17 -21.02
C THR A 37 2.35 1.06 -21.94
N GLN A 38 1.55 2.08 -21.64
CA GLN A 38 1.48 3.30 -22.44
C GLN A 38 2.82 4.04 -22.48
N LEU A 39 3.56 4.04 -21.37
CA LEU A 39 4.89 4.64 -21.27
C LEU A 39 6.02 3.76 -21.86
N GLY A 40 5.73 2.51 -22.22
CA GLY A 40 6.73 1.58 -22.76
C GLY A 40 7.85 1.25 -21.77
N LEU A 41 7.53 1.18 -20.47
CA LEU A 41 8.53 0.92 -19.44
C LEU A 41 9.14 -0.48 -19.59
N PRO A 42 10.46 -0.64 -19.45
CA PRO A 42 11.09 -1.94 -19.50
C PRO A 42 10.68 -2.78 -18.27
N ALA A 43 10.68 -4.10 -18.40
CA ALA A 43 10.15 -5.01 -17.39
C ALA A 43 10.84 -4.88 -16.00
N ASP A 44 12.09 -4.46 -15.96
CA ASP A 44 12.88 -4.26 -14.76
C ASP A 44 12.74 -2.85 -14.14
N ALA A 45 12.06 -1.91 -14.82
CA ALA A 45 11.76 -0.60 -14.27
C ALA A 45 10.95 -0.72 -12.97
N ILE A 46 11.25 0.17 -12.02
CA ILE A 46 10.53 0.28 -10.76
C ILE A 46 9.54 1.43 -10.87
N VAL A 47 8.27 1.14 -10.58
CA VAL A 47 7.18 2.11 -10.52
C VAL A 47 6.70 2.21 -9.08
N VAL A 48 6.66 3.41 -8.53
CA VAL A 48 6.08 3.65 -7.20
C VAL A 48 4.65 4.16 -7.37
N ASN A 49 3.69 3.46 -6.77
CA ASN A 49 2.31 3.91 -6.69
C ASN A 49 2.14 4.83 -5.47
N VAL A 50 1.88 6.10 -5.74
CA VAL A 50 1.51 7.11 -4.74
C VAL A 50 0.04 7.44 -4.96
N GLN A 51 -0.79 7.13 -3.96
CA GLN A 51 -2.23 7.36 -4.04
C GLN A 51 -2.56 8.86 -4.04
N GLY A 52 -3.61 9.25 -4.76
CA GLY A 52 -4.00 10.65 -4.93
C GLY A 52 -4.68 11.27 -3.69
N ASP A 53 -5.09 10.44 -2.73
CA ASP A 53 -5.74 10.78 -1.45
C ASP A 53 -4.75 10.86 -0.27
N GLU A 54 -3.44 10.76 -0.53
CA GLU A 54 -2.35 10.85 0.45
C GLU A 54 -1.53 12.15 0.28
N PRO A 55 -2.12 13.35 0.49
CA PRO A 55 -1.47 14.63 0.18
C PRO A 55 -0.28 14.98 1.09
N LEU A 56 -0.12 14.27 2.21
CA LEU A 56 0.92 14.50 3.22
C LEU A 56 1.96 13.38 3.26
N ILE A 57 2.06 12.59 2.19
CA ILE A 57 3.01 11.50 2.10
C ILE A 57 4.46 12.04 2.12
N PRO A 58 5.33 11.60 3.06
CA PRO A 58 6.70 12.07 3.09
C PRO A 58 7.48 11.61 1.83
N PRO A 59 8.18 12.50 1.10
CA PRO A 59 8.96 12.09 -0.07
C PRO A 59 9.99 11.01 0.23
N MET A 60 10.57 11.04 1.44
CA MET A 60 11.55 10.07 1.89
C MET A 60 11.02 8.62 1.88
N ILE A 61 9.72 8.40 2.13
CA ILE A 61 9.17 7.04 2.09
C ILE A 61 8.89 6.55 0.67
N ILE A 62 8.70 7.45 -0.29
CA ILE A 62 8.64 7.14 -1.73
C ILE A 62 10.00 6.60 -2.19
N ASP A 63 11.08 7.31 -1.84
CA ASP A 63 12.44 6.89 -2.14
C ASP A 63 12.78 5.56 -1.43
N GLN A 64 12.34 5.41 -0.18
CA GLN A 64 12.56 4.20 0.61
C GLN A 64 11.97 2.96 -0.05
N VAL A 65 10.71 2.98 -0.50
CA VAL A 65 10.11 1.80 -1.14
C VAL A 65 10.78 1.43 -2.45
N ALA A 66 11.18 2.42 -3.25
CA ALA A 66 11.89 2.19 -4.49
C ALA A 66 13.27 1.54 -4.23
N ALA A 67 14.03 2.09 -3.28
CA ALA A 67 15.33 1.56 -2.89
C ALA A 67 15.22 0.14 -2.29
N ASN A 68 14.19 -0.10 -1.48
CA ASN A 68 13.91 -1.42 -0.91
C ASN A 68 13.64 -2.45 -2.01
N LEU A 69 12.84 -2.13 -3.02
CA LEU A 69 12.59 -3.06 -4.12
C LEU A 69 13.86 -3.30 -4.95
N ALA A 70 14.64 -2.25 -5.22
CA ALA A 70 15.91 -2.39 -5.93
C ALA A 70 16.89 -3.32 -5.20
N ALA A 71 16.95 -3.24 -3.87
CA ALA A 71 17.82 -4.06 -3.03
C ALA A 71 17.34 -5.50 -2.83
N ASN A 72 16.08 -5.82 -3.18
CA ASN A 72 15.46 -7.13 -2.96
C ASN A 72 15.04 -7.77 -4.30
N PRO A 73 15.97 -8.36 -5.08
CA PRO A 73 15.68 -8.95 -6.38
C PRO A 73 14.72 -10.15 -6.31
N GLN A 74 14.61 -10.80 -5.15
CA GLN A 74 13.67 -11.89 -4.90
C GLN A 74 12.21 -11.43 -4.74
N ALA A 75 11.97 -10.12 -4.61
CA ALA A 75 10.63 -9.54 -4.45
C ALA A 75 10.15 -8.87 -5.76
N GLY A 76 8.87 -9.06 -6.05
CA GLY A 76 8.17 -8.35 -7.14
C GLY A 76 7.59 -7.00 -6.70
N ILE A 77 7.39 -6.85 -5.38
CA ILE A 77 6.78 -5.68 -4.74
C ILE A 77 7.59 -5.30 -3.51
N ALA A 78 7.68 -4.00 -3.21
CA ALA A 78 8.04 -3.52 -1.88
C ALA A 78 6.98 -2.57 -1.34
N THR A 79 6.77 -2.58 -0.02
CA THR A 79 5.86 -1.69 0.70
C THR A 79 6.43 -1.37 2.09
N LEU A 80 5.70 -0.58 2.88
CA LEU A 80 6.09 -0.18 4.22
C LEU A 80 5.05 -0.56 5.27
N ALA A 81 5.51 -0.50 6.51
CA ALA A 81 4.67 -0.64 7.68
C ALA A 81 5.08 0.35 8.77
N GLU A 82 4.23 0.53 9.76
CA GLU A 82 4.54 1.29 10.97
C GLU A 82 4.08 0.54 12.22
N PRO A 83 4.64 0.84 13.40
CA PRO A 83 4.22 0.24 14.65
C PRO A 83 2.74 0.49 14.96
N ILE A 84 2.03 -0.53 15.44
CA ILE A 84 0.74 -0.36 16.10
C ILE A 84 1.01 -0.15 17.58
N GLU A 85 0.60 1.00 18.13
CA GLU A 85 0.82 1.35 19.53
C GLU A 85 -0.43 1.22 20.41
N ASP A 86 -1.60 1.05 19.79
CA ASP A 86 -2.88 0.92 20.49
C ASP A 86 -3.63 -0.36 20.10
N VAL A 87 -4.24 -0.99 21.10
CA VAL A 87 -4.97 -2.24 20.93
C VAL A 87 -6.24 -2.05 20.11
N THR A 88 -6.88 -0.88 20.16
CA THR A 88 -8.09 -0.65 19.37
C THR A 88 -7.78 -0.68 17.88
N ALA A 89 -6.63 -0.13 17.46
CA ALA A 89 -6.14 -0.21 16.09
C ALA A 89 -5.83 -1.66 15.66
N LEU A 90 -5.27 -2.49 16.56
CA LEU A 90 -5.01 -3.90 16.24
C LEU A 90 -6.30 -4.67 15.91
N PHE A 91 -7.38 -4.43 16.67
CA PHE A 91 -8.67 -5.08 16.47
C PHE A 91 -9.59 -4.36 15.45
N ASN A 92 -9.20 -3.19 14.94
CA ASN A 92 -9.95 -2.47 13.92
C ASN A 92 -9.74 -3.12 12.53
N PRO A 93 -10.80 -3.58 11.84
CA PRO A 93 -10.68 -4.18 10.51
C PRO A 93 -10.31 -3.19 9.39
N ASN A 94 -10.45 -1.89 9.64
CA ASN A 94 -9.98 -0.85 8.70
C ASN A 94 -8.46 -0.68 8.76
N VAL A 95 -7.81 -1.15 9.82
CA VAL A 95 -6.36 -1.17 9.95
C VAL A 95 -5.84 -2.50 9.40
N VAL A 96 -5.11 -2.46 8.29
CA VAL A 96 -4.50 -3.66 7.72
C VAL A 96 -3.24 -4.01 8.50
N LYS A 97 -3.18 -5.23 9.05
CA LYS A 97 -2.00 -5.75 9.74
C LYS A 97 -1.11 -6.47 8.74
N VAL A 98 0.19 -6.44 9.01
CA VAL A 98 1.19 -7.18 8.23
C VAL A 98 2.13 -7.92 9.17
N VAL A 99 2.50 -9.14 8.79
CA VAL A 99 3.57 -9.90 9.43
C VAL A 99 4.57 -10.30 8.36
N ALA A 100 5.85 -10.13 8.65
CA ALA A 100 6.96 -10.49 7.77
C ALA A 100 7.90 -11.49 8.44
N ASP A 101 8.69 -12.19 7.62
CA ASP A 101 9.83 -12.97 8.11
C ASP A 101 10.99 -12.06 8.55
N LYS A 102 12.05 -12.67 9.09
CA LYS A 102 13.24 -11.94 9.58
C LYS A 102 13.98 -11.14 8.50
N ASN A 103 13.71 -11.39 7.22
CA ASN A 103 14.31 -10.71 6.08
C ASN A 103 13.35 -9.65 5.51
N GLY A 104 12.23 -9.36 6.19
CA GLY A 104 11.24 -8.39 5.72
C GLY A 104 10.35 -8.91 4.59
N LEU A 105 10.32 -10.21 4.28
CA LEU A 105 9.37 -10.72 3.30
C LEU A 105 8.03 -11.01 3.98
N ALA A 106 6.96 -10.38 3.48
CA ALA A 106 5.61 -10.54 4.01
C ALA A 106 5.23 -12.03 4.04
N LEU A 107 4.77 -12.49 5.20
CA LEU A 107 4.09 -13.77 5.35
C LEU A 107 2.64 -13.62 4.90
N THR A 108 1.96 -12.56 5.34
CA THR A 108 0.62 -12.20 4.88
C THR A 108 0.21 -10.79 5.33
N PHE A 109 -0.90 -10.30 4.78
CA PHE A 109 -1.64 -9.11 5.19
C PHE A 109 -3.05 -9.55 5.61
N SER A 110 -3.62 -8.91 6.63
CA SER A 110 -4.98 -9.25 7.05
C SER A 110 -5.63 -8.11 7.82
N ARG A 111 -6.95 -7.99 7.71
CA ARG A 111 -7.77 -7.15 8.58
C ARG A 111 -7.98 -7.79 9.96
N ALA A 112 -7.72 -9.09 10.11
CA ALA A 112 -7.76 -9.77 11.39
C ALA A 112 -6.57 -9.38 12.31
N PRO A 113 -6.71 -9.50 13.64
CA PRO A 113 -5.62 -9.22 14.58
C PRO A 113 -4.44 -10.20 14.37
N LEU A 114 -3.33 -9.70 13.84
CA LEU A 114 -2.19 -10.52 13.45
C LEU A 114 -0.87 -9.88 13.93
N ALA A 115 0.04 -10.61 14.61
CA ALA A 115 -0.08 -12.00 15.06
C ALA A 115 -0.97 -12.15 16.32
N TRP A 116 -1.61 -13.30 16.50
CA TRP A 116 -2.42 -13.54 17.69
C TRP A 116 -1.55 -13.82 18.93
N ALA A 117 -1.55 -12.91 19.91
CA ALA A 117 -0.86 -13.09 21.18
C ALA A 117 -1.66 -13.99 22.14
N ARG A 118 -1.60 -15.32 21.90
CA ARG A 118 -2.40 -16.35 22.60
C ARG A 118 -2.57 -16.11 24.10
N ASP A 119 -1.46 -16.04 24.83
CA ASP A 119 -1.48 -15.99 26.30
C ASP A 119 -1.86 -14.62 26.85
N ALA A 120 -1.57 -13.55 26.10
CA ALA A 120 -1.94 -12.18 26.49
C ALA A 120 -3.44 -11.93 26.27
N PHE A 121 -3.96 -12.26 25.07
CA PHE A 121 -5.37 -12.06 24.72
C PHE A 121 -6.33 -13.07 25.37
N ALA A 122 -5.80 -14.14 25.96
CA ALA A 122 -6.56 -14.98 26.88
C ALA A 122 -6.82 -14.28 28.23
N LYS A 123 -5.96 -13.34 28.63
CA LYS A 123 -6.08 -12.60 29.91
C LYS A 123 -6.87 -11.30 29.75
N SER A 124 -6.54 -10.48 28.75
CA SER A 124 -7.27 -9.24 28.42
C SER A 124 -7.01 -8.87 26.96
N ARG A 125 -8.03 -8.26 26.32
CA ARG A 125 -7.95 -7.70 24.96
C ARG A 125 -7.98 -6.17 24.97
N ASP A 126 -7.85 -5.57 26.14
CA ASP A 126 -7.94 -4.12 26.36
C ASP A 126 -6.56 -3.46 26.40
N VAL A 127 -5.49 -4.25 26.32
CA VAL A 127 -4.11 -3.78 26.36
C VAL A 127 -3.30 -4.44 25.26
N LEU A 128 -2.45 -3.67 24.60
CA LEU A 128 -1.53 -4.18 23.60
C LEU A 128 -0.45 -5.06 24.28
N PRO A 129 -0.21 -6.29 23.81
CA PRO A 129 0.81 -7.16 24.38
C PRO A 129 2.21 -6.54 24.31
N GLN A 130 2.87 -6.41 25.46
CA GLN A 130 4.23 -5.86 25.52
C GLN A 130 5.24 -6.76 24.78
N GLY A 131 6.16 -6.13 24.04
CA GLY A 131 7.24 -6.80 23.34
C GLY A 131 6.84 -7.51 22.04
N VAL A 132 5.57 -7.46 21.64
CA VAL A 132 5.11 -8.00 20.34
C VAL A 132 5.14 -6.86 19.30
N PRO A 133 5.95 -6.97 18.22
CA PRO A 133 6.12 -5.89 17.25
C PRO A 133 4.97 -5.89 16.23
N TYR A 134 3.77 -5.49 16.66
CA TYR A 134 2.64 -5.30 15.75
C TYR A 134 2.93 -4.23 14.71
N ARG A 135 2.44 -4.46 13.48
CA ARG A 135 2.66 -3.57 12.34
C ARG A 135 1.37 -3.32 11.57
N ARG A 136 1.11 -2.05 11.29
CA ARG A 136 0.10 -1.56 10.37
C ARG A 136 0.76 -1.40 9.01
N HIS A 137 0.16 -1.96 7.97
CA HIS A 137 0.60 -1.77 6.60
C HIS A 137 0.28 -0.35 6.11
N ILE A 138 1.22 0.25 5.38
CA ILE A 138 1.07 1.56 4.73
C ILE A 138 0.87 1.33 3.23
N GLY A 139 -0.20 1.88 2.66
CA GLY A 139 -0.62 1.67 1.26
C GLY A 139 0.25 2.29 0.17
N ILE A 140 1.57 2.38 0.39
CA ILE A 140 2.56 2.77 -0.61
C ILE A 140 3.26 1.54 -1.15
N TYR A 141 3.42 1.46 -2.47
CA TYR A 141 3.98 0.29 -3.12
C TYR A 141 4.97 0.67 -4.21
N ALA A 142 6.09 -0.05 -4.27
CA ALA A 142 6.96 -0.12 -5.42
C ALA A 142 6.72 -1.45 -6.15
N TYR A 143 6.63 -1.41 -7.47
CA TYR A 143 6.40 -2.55 -8.34
C TYR A 143 7.48 -2.64 -9.41
N ARG A 144 7.81 -3.86 -9.84
CA ARG A 144 8.52 -4.05 -11.11
C ARG A 144 7.50 -3.97 -12.24
N ALA A 145 7.77 -3.22 -13.30
CA ALA A 145 6.83 -3.05 -14.41
C ALA A 145 6.43 -4.39 -15.06
N GLY A 146 7.37 -5.33 -15.18
CA GLY A 146 7.09 -6.68 -15.69
C GLY A 146 6.07 -7.45 -14.84
N PHE A 147 6.08 -7.26 -13.52
CA PHE A 147 5.12 -7.89 -12.61
C PHE A 147 3.69 -7.36 -12.79
N LEU A 148 3.52 -6.09 -13.19
CA LEU A 148 2.20 -5.49 -13.37
C LEU A 148 1.39 -6.23 -14.45
N HIS A 149 2.04 -6.71 -15.51
CA HIS A 149 1.38 -7.51 -16.54
C HIS A 149 0.89 -8.86 -16.02
N ASP A 150 1.73 -9.55 -15.25
CA ASP A 150 1.35 -10.83 -14.63
C ASP A 150 0.18 -10.65 -13.66
N PHE A 151 0.20 -9.58 -12.85
CA PHE A 151 -0.84 -9.27 -11.88
C PHE A 151 -2.22 -9.08 -12.50
N VAL A 152 -2.29 -8.38 -13.64
CA VAL A 152 -3.53 -8.20 -14.42
C VAL A 152 -3.95 -9.53 -15.05
N ALA A 153 -3.00 -10.30 -15.60
CA ALA A 153 -3.30 -11.55 -16.29
C ALA A 153 -3.87 -12.64 -15.36
N TRP A 154 -3.48 -12.67 -14.09
CA TRP A 154 -4.04 -13.62 -13.12
C TRP A 154 -5.51 -13.36 -12.78
N GLY A 155 -5.93 -12.09 -12.84
CA GLY A 155 -7.23 -11.66 -12.32
C GLY A 155 -7.36 -11.81 -10.79
N PRO A 156 -8.53 -11.44 -10.23
CA PRO A 156 -8.77 -11.51 -8.79
C PRO A 156 -8.69 -12.95 -8.25
N CYS A 157 -8.32 -13.09 -6.98
CA CYS A 157 -8.35 -14.37 -6.29
C CYS A 157 -9.24 -14.34 -5.04
N TRP A 158 -9.70 -15.53 -4.61
CA TRP A 158 -10.63 -15.63 -3.48
C TRP A 158 -10.09 -14.97 -2.20
N LEU A 159 -8.77 -14.98 -2.00
CA LEU A 159 -8.13 -14.42 -0.80
C LEU A 159 -8.16 -12.89 -0.83
N GLU A 160 -7.86 -12.29 -1.99
CA GLU A 160 -8.02 -10.86 -2.23
C GLU A 160 -9.48 -10.42 -2.02
N ASP A 161 -10.43 -11.13 -2.62
CA ASP A 161 -11.86 -10.80 -2.53
C ASP A 161 -12.39 -10.92 -1.10
N THR A 162 -11.88 -11.87 -0.31
CA THR A 162 -12.32 -12.11 1.07
C THR A 162 -11.84 -10.99 2.01
N GLU A 163 -10.58 -10.58 1.87
CA GLU A 163 -9.99 -9.53 2.71
C GLU A 163 -10.17 -8.13 2.13
N CYS A 164 -10.62 -8.00 0.88
CA CYS A 164 -10.57 -6.76 0.10
C CYS A 164 -9.16 -6.13 0.15
N LEU A 165 -8.14 -6.91 -0.23
CA LEU A 165 -6.71 -6.54 -0.21
C LEU A 165 -5.99 -7.04 -1.47
N GLU A 166 -5.76 -6.14 -2.44
CA GLU A 166 -5.20 -6.46 -3.76
C GLU A 166 -3.80 -7.10 -3.71
N GLN A 167 -2.97 -6.73 -2.73
CA GLN A 167 -1.63 -7.27 -2.57
C GLN A 167 -1.63 -8.78 -2.23
N LEU A 168 -2.76 -9.33 -1.76
CA LEU A 168 -2.90 -10.77 -1.52
C LEU A 168 -2.93 -11.58 -2.82
N ARG A 169 -3.33 -10.98 -3.96
CA ARG A 169 -3.24 -11.64 -5.28
C ARG A 169 -1.79 -12.01 -5.61
N ALA A 170 -0.84 -11.13 -5.29
CA ALA A 170 0.57 -11.38 -5.49
C ALA A 170 1.07 -12.53 -4.60
N LEU A 171 0.76 -12.49 -3.30
CA LEU A 171 1.15 -13.55 -2.36
C LEU A 171 0.52 -14.91 -2.75
N TYR A 172 -0.74 -14.90 -3.18
CA TYR A 172 -1.46 -16.10 -3.62
C TYR A 172 -0.80 -16.78 -4.82
N ASN A 173 -0.23 -15.99 -5.73
CA ASN A 173 0.52 -16.48 -6.90
C ASN A 173 2.02 -16.72 -6.61
N GLY A 174 2.43 -16.71 -5.34
CA GLY A 174 3.80 -17.03 -4.93
C GLY A 174 4.81 -15.88 -5.08
N VAL A 175 4.36 -14.68 -5.41
CA VAL A 175 5.21 -13.49 -5.48
C VAL A 175 5.56 -13.03 -4.08
N ARG A 176 6.83 -12.67 -3.86
CA ARG A 176 7.29 -12.14 -2.58
C ARG A 176 7.12 -10.62 -2.54
N ILE A 177 6.68 -10.14 -1.38
CA ILE A 177 6.53 -8.72 -1.08
C ILE A 177 7.52 -8.37 0.03
N HIS A 178 8.41 -7.42 -0.21
CA HIS A 178 9.29 -6.88 0.82
C HIS A 178 8.58 -5.78 1.62
N VAL A 179 8.76 -5.79 2.93
CA VAL A 179 8.15 -4.86 3.90
C VAL A 179 9.25 -4.36 4.81
N ALA A 180 9.31 -3.04 4.99
CA ALA A 180 10.18 -2.40 5.97
C ALA A 180 9.39 -1.42 6.84
N ASP A 181 9.90 -1.12 8.02
CA ASP A 181 9.37 -0.02 8.82
C ASP A 181 9.63 1.31 8.10
N ALA A 182 8.60 2.16 8.00
CA ALA A 182 8.72 3.47 7.39
C ALA A 182 9.75 4.32 8.15
N LEU A 183 10.63 5.01 7.41
CA LEU A 183 11.56 5.96 8.01
C LEU A 183 10.85 7.15 8.68
N GLU A 184 9.68 7.49 8.15
CA GLU A 184 8.78 8.51 8.68
C GLU A 184 7.34 8.06 8.45
N ALA A 185 6.53 8.04 9.52
CA ALA A 185 5.14 7.63 9.41
C ALA A 185 4.36 8.68 8.60
N PRO A 186 3.63 8.28 7.55
CA PRO A 186 2.77 9.22 6.84
C PRO A 186 1.64 9.68 7.75
N ALA A 187 1.24 10.95 7.59
CA ALA A 187 -0.03 11.39 8.18
C ALA A 187 -1.16 10.57 7.56
N ALA A 188 -2.25 10.35 8.30
CA ALA A 188 -3.40 9.64 7.74
C ALA A 188 -3.96 10.38 6.51
N GLY A 189 -4.25 9.62 5.45
CA GLY A 189 -4.86 10.11 4.20
C GLY A 189 -6.24 10.72 4.35
N VAL A 190 -6.89 10.98 3.21
CA VAL A 190 -8.18 11.68 3.12
C VAL A 190 -9.27 10.78 2.53
N ASP A 191 -9.99 10.09 3.42
CA ASP A 191 -11.16 9.27 3.04
C ASP A 191 -12.49 9.95 3.39
N THR A 192 -12.49 10.86 4.38
CA THR A 192 -13.70 11.50 4.91
C THR A 192 -13.62 13.02 4.85
N ALA A 193 -14.76 13.69 5.02
CA ALA A 193 -14.81 15.15 5.12
C ALA A 193 -14.00 15.66 6.33
N GLU A 194 -14.03 14.91 7.42
CA GLU A 194 -13.26 15.19 8.64
C GLU A 194 -11.75 15.09 8.39
N ASP A 195 -11.30 14.12 7.59
CA ASP A 195 -9.90 14.00 7.19
C ASP A 195 -9.44 15.19 6.34
N LEU A 196 -10.29 15.65 5.42
CA LEU A 196 -9.99 16.81 4.59
C LEU A 196 -9.79 18.06 5.46
N GLU A 197 -10.67 18.30 6.43
CA GLU A 197 -10.54 19.42 7.37
C GLU A 197 -9.29 19.31 8.25
N ARG A 198 -8.94 18.09 8.68
CA ARG A 198 -7.69 17.83 9.40
C ARG A 198 -6.46 18.22 8.56
N VAL A 199 -6.42 17.79 7.29
CA VAL A 199 -5.31 18.12 6.37
C VAL A 199 -5.25 19.61 6.07
N ARG A 200 -6.41 20.27 5.85
CA ARG A 200 -6.47 21.73 5.64
C ARG A 200 -5.80 22.50 6.78
N ARG A 201 -6.15 22.18 8.03
CA ARG A 201 -5.55 22.82 9.21
C ARG A 201 -4.03 22.64 9.29
N LEU A 202 -3.53 21.47 8.92
CA LEU A 202 -2.08 21.19 8.90
C LEU A 202 -1.35 22.01 7.84
N LEU A 203 -2.00 22.28 6.71
CA LEU A 203 -1.45 23.07 5.59
C LEU A 203 -1.72 24.59 5.71
N GLY A 204 -2.24 25.05 6.85
CA GLY A 204 -2.51 26.47 7.10
C GLY A 204 -3.80 26.99 6.49
N GLY A 205 -4.75 26.10 6.20
CA GLY A 205 -6.13 26.40 5.78
C GLY A 205 -7.11 26.49 6.95
#